data_AF-A0A0P0E663-F1
#
_entry.id   AF-A0A0P0E663-F1
#
_cell.length_a   1.000
_cell.length_b   1.000
_cell.length_c   1.000
_cell.angle_alpha   90.00
_cell.angle_beta   90.00
_cell.angle_gamma   90.00
#
_symmetry.space_group_name_H-M   'P 1'
#
loop_
_entity.id
_entity.type
_entity.pdbx_description
1 polymer ?
#
loop_
_entity_poly.entity_id
_entity_poly.type
_entity_poly.pdbx_seq_one_letter_code
_entity_poly.pdbx_strand_id
1 'polypeptide(L)'
;MTFSHLTTRTSGNAGQHSSRSGRKIRGWIIHHAATASLDVVLRMMSTGSRQVSSNYVVEDGQRIGVVPEELRAWTSSSPRGDGENLTVEIVNDRIGSSSMDWTISEESYVSTAMLIAETSIRYDFEVSRETIIGHRDVLTKYDEGYATACPSGVNLDKLIRLANAFRDEMLTPIVIKPKEITMKHYQRLDATARATGRELKPGEGFYLHTDTGQATDKASNIVGGDGAYVITAHVYAEGTPGDIVDVKLVWQDTKADNVKNSPHYVERIEIGQDGTARRSVTFQRGVDRGFAVYARLDANRSNKGEAVRVTMLDTDAALFRAA
;
A
#
# COMPACT_ATOMS: atom_id res chain seq x y z
N MET A 1 16.40 -18.09 -0.14
CA MET A 1 15.61 -18.36 1.07
C MET A 1 14.20 -17.89 0.79
N THR A 2 13.33 -18.82 0.42
CA THR A 2 11.93 -18.59 0.11
C THR A 2 11.10 -18.77 1.37
N PHE A 3 10.25 -17.79 1.64
CA PHE A 3 9.16 -17.87 2.60
C PHE A 3 7.90 -17.30 1.95
N SER A 4 6.74 -17.68 2.46
CA SER A 4 5.46 -17.08 2.08
C SER A 4 5.50 -15.58 2.32
N HIS A 5 4.94 -14.80 1.40
CA HIS A 5 4.85 -13.34 1.54
C HIS A 5 3.97 -12.92 2.74
N LEU A 6 3.22 -13.85 3.32
CA LEU A 6 2.42 -13.66 4.54
C LEU A 6 3.24 -13.77 5.83
N THR A 7 4.51 -14.16 5.74
CA THR A 7 5.44 -14.28 6.87
C THR A 7 5.57 -12.94 7.60
N THR A 8 5.34 -12.92 8.91
CA THR A 8 5.42 -11.69 9.70
C THR A 8 6.85 -11.33 10.08
N ARG A 9 7.69 -12.34 10.31
CA ARG A 9 9.13 -12.21 10.57
C ARG A 9 9.83 -13.56 10.39
N THR A 10 11.17 -13.57 10.45
CA THR A 10 11.97 -14.80 10.40
C THR A 10 12.70 -15.04 11.73
N SER A 11 13.12 -16.29 11.95
CA SER A 11 13.94 -16.73 13.08
C SER A 11 15.10 -17.61 12.59
N GLY A 12 16.11 -17.81 13.43
CA GLY A 12 17.22 -18.71 13.15
C GLY A 12 16.83 -20.20 13.26
N ASN A 13 17.51 -21.04 12.48
CA ASN A 13 17.28 -22.51 12.46
C ASN A 13 18.53 -23.33 12.84
N ALA A 14 19.65 -22.70 13.19
CA ALA A 14 20.91 -23.35 13.56
C ALA A 14 21.44 -24.40 12.55
N GLY A 15 21.12 -24.29 11.26
CA GLY A 15 21.50 -25.29 10.25
C GLY A 15 20.73 -26.61 10.36
N GLN A 16 19.61 -26.61 11.09
CA GLN A 16 18.77 -27.79 11.28
C GLN A 16 17.84 -28.02 10.10
N HIS A 17 18.43 -28.36 8.97
CA HIS A 17 17.70 -28.64 7.75
C HIS A 17 18.53 -29.53 6.81
N SER A 18 17.89 -30.09 5.78
CA SER A 18 18.59 -30.78 4.70
C SER A 18 18.05 -30.37 3.34
N SER A 19 18.70 -30.80 2.26
CA SER A 19 18.10 -30.74 0.93
C SER A 19 16.81 -31.57 0.87
N ARG A 20 15.81 -31.10 0.12
CA ARG A 20 14.63 -31.92 -0.25
C ARG A 20 14.97 -33.09 -1.18
N SER A 21 16.19 -33.12 -1.72
CA SER A 21 16.68 -34.11 -2.69
C SER A 21 15.77 -34.22 -3.92
N GLY A 22 15.39 -33.06 -4.49
CA GLY A 22 14.55 -32.97 -5.68
C GLY A 22 13.05 -33.22 -5.45
N ARG A 23 12.62 -33.54 -4.23
CA ARG A 23 11.20 -33.72 -3.90
C ARG A 23 10.45 -32.40 -4.00
N LYS A 24 9.29 -32.43 -4.67
CA LYS A 24 8.36 -31.31 -4.77
C LYS A 24 7.54 -31.19 -3.49
N ILE A 25 7.31 -29.96 -3.05
CA ILE A 25 6.31 -29.64 -2.02
C ILE A 25 4.93 -29.97 -2.59
N ARG A 26 4.13 -30.75 -1.86
CA ARG A 26 2.78 -31.16 -2.25
C ARG A 26 1.77 -31.09 -1.11
N GLY A 27 2.14 -30.52 0.03
CA GLY A 27 1.31 -30.58 1.22
C GLY A 27 1.98 -30.01 2.46
N TRP A 28 1.33 -30.25 3.60
CA TRP A 28 1.72 -29.79 4.92
C TRP A 28 1.66 -30.91 5.96
N ILE A 29 2.64 -30.95 6.86
CA ILE A 29 2.59 -31.69 8.12
C ILE A 29 2.32 -30.68 9.25
N ILE A 30 1.20 -30.88 9.93
CA ILE A 30 0.72 -30.02 11.02
C ILE A 30 1.19 -30.58 12.36
N HIS A 31 1.87 -29.74 13.13
CA HIS A 31 2.26 -29.99 14.50
C HIS A 31 1.62 -28.95 15.45
N HIS A 32 1.37 -29.37 16.68
CA HIS A 32 1.23 -28.43 17.80
C HIS A 32 2.54 -28.41 18.59
N ALA A 33 2.77 -27.33 19.33
CA ALA A 33 3.84 -27.23 20.31
C ALA A 33 3.47 -27.92 21.62
N ALA A 34 4.46 -28.41 22.37
CA ALA A 34 4.24 -28.89 23.74
C ALA A 34 4.30 -27.77 24.79
N THR A 35 4.04 -26.53 24.39
CA THR A 35 4.16 -25.31 25.21
C THR A 35 3.25 -24.21 24.68
N ALA A 36 2.93 -23.24 25.54
CA ALA A 36 2.21 -22.02 25.22
C ALA A 36 3.14 -20.80 25.13
N SER A 37 4.40 -21.02 24.72
CA SER A 37 5.41 -19.97 24.62
C SER A 37 6.13 -20.04 23.28
N LEU A 38 5.88 -19.06 22.42
CA LEU A 38 6.60 -18.90 21.16
C LEU A 38 8.11 -18.84 21.35
N ASP A 39 8.60 -18.10 22.35
CA ASP A 39 10.04 -17.96 22.60
C ASP A 39 10.71 -19.30 22.91
N VAL A 40 10.03 -20.19 23.65
CA VAL A 40 10.53 -21.54 23.93
C VAL A 40 10.63 -22.36 22.64
N VAL A 41 9.62 -22.30 21.77
CA VAL A 41 9.63 -22.99 20.48
C VAL A 41 10.76 -22.48 19.58
N LEU A 42 10.88 -21.16 19.43
CA LEU A 42 11.91 -20.55 18.58
C LEU A 42 13.32 -20.79 19.12
N ARG A 43 13.53 -20.76 20.44
CA ARG A 43 14.82 -21.08 21.05
C ARG A 43 15.23 -22.53 20.79
N MET A 44 14.27 -23.45 20.82
CA MET A 44 14.53 -24.86 20.54
C MET A 44 15.06 -25.08 19.11
N MET A 45 14.53 -24.33 18.14
CA MET A 45 14.93 -24.43 16.73
C MET A 45 16.18 -23.62 16.38
N SER A 46 16.51 -22.58 17.14
CA SER A 46 17.62 -21.64 16.83
C SER A 46 18.93 -21.92 17.55
N THR A 47 18.95 -22.84 18.53
CA THR A 47 20.15 -23.10 19.35
C THR A 47 20.91 -24.36 18.96
N GLY A 48 20.31 -25.28 18.19
CA GLY A 48 20.89 -26.60 17.91
C GLY A 48 21.01 -27.52 19.13
N SER A 49 20.40 -27.14 20.26
CA SER A 49 20.39 -27.95 21.51
C SER A 49 19.56 -29.23 21.39
N ARG A 50 18.71 -29.32 20.37
CA ARG A 50 17.94 -30.49 19.93
C ARG A 50 18.03 -30.55 18.41
N GLN A 51 17.71 -31.71 17.82
CA GLN A 51 17.54 -31.88 16.38
C GLN A 51 16.07 -31.74 16.00
N VAL A 52 15.58 -30.50 15.91
CA VAL A 52 14.18 -30.17 15.61
C VAL A 52 14.07 -28.81 14.93
N SER A 53 13.22 -28.75 13.92
CA SER A 53 12.93 -27.53 13.16
C SER A 53 11.61 -27.68 12.42
N SER A 54 10.99 -26.56 12.06
CA SER A 54 9.86 -26.50 11.14
C SER A 54 10.13 -25.48 10.03
N ASN A 55 9.35 -25.51 8.95
CA ASN A 55 9.37 -24.42 7.99
C ASN A 55 8.79 -23.14 8.62
N TYR A 56 7.70 -23.30 9.38
CA TYR A 56 7.00 -22.20 10.04
C TYR A 56 6.70 -22.47 11.51
N VAL A 57 6.65 -21.41 12.31
CA VAL A 57 6.05 -21.41 13.65
C VAL A 57 4.92 -20.40 13.67
N VAL A 58 3.78 -20.77 14.26
CA VAL A 58 2.59 -19.91 14.34
C VAL A 58 2.18 -19.72 15.79
N GLU A 59 1.95 -18.47 16.18
CA GLU A 59 1.29 -18.07 17.44
C GLU A 59 0.33 -16.94 17.10
N ASP A 60 -0.97 -17.20 17.19
CA ASP A 60 -2.02 -16.25 16.85
C ASP A 60 -1.83 -15.65 15.45
N GLY A 61 -1.76 -14.33 15.34
CA GLY A 61 -1.54 -13.60 14.09
C GLY A 61 -0.10 -13.64 13.58
N GLN A 62 0.83 -14.27 14.30
CA GLN A 62 2.23 -14.35 13.92
C GLN A 62 2.52 -15.60 13.08
N ARG A 63 3.22 -15.42 11.95
CA ARG A 63 3.67 -16.48 11.04
C ARG A 63 5.17 -16.34 10.86
N ILE A 64 5.94 -17.08 11.66
CA ILE A 64 7.40 -16.94 11.74
C ILE A 64 8.05 -17.96 10.80
N GLY A 65 8.81 -17.49 9.82
CA GLY A 65 9.62 -18.36 8.96
C GLY A 65 10.89 -18.82 9.67
N VAL A 66 11.15 -20.14 9.70
CA VAL A 66 12.31 -20.74 10.38
C VAL A 66 13.24 -21.44 9.40
N VAL A 67 12.76 -22.51 8.74
CA VAL A 67 13.49 -23.17 7.64
C VAL A 67 12.93 -22.72 6.30
N PRO A 68 13.74 -22.12 5.41
CA PRO A 68 13.31 -21.72 4.07
C PRO A 68 12.65 -22.88 3.32
N GLU A 69 11.60 -22.59 2.55
CA GLU A 69 10.73 -23.60 1.96
C GLU A 69 11.47 -24.52 0.97
N GLU A 70 12.52 -24.05 0.29
CA GLU A 70 13.36 -24.87 -0.59
C GLU A 70 14.18 -25.95 0.16
N LEU A 71 14.23 -25.88 1.49
CA LEU A 71 14.91 -26.81 2.37
C LEU A 71 13.91 -27.67 3.15
N ARG A 72 14.34 -28.90 3.47
CA ARG A 72 13.63 -29.86 4.31
C ARG A 72 13.90 -29.56 5.78
N ALA A 73 12.86 -29.21 6.54
CA ALA A 73 12.92 -29.15 7.99
C ALA A 73 12.98 -30.57 8.61
N TRP A 74 13.53 -30.72 9.81
CA TRP A 74 13.56 -31.96 10.58
C TRP A 74 12.45 -31.97 11.64
N THR A 75 11.31 -32.62 11.36
CA THR A 75 10.13 -32.53 12.24
C THR A 75 9.48 -33.87 12.58
N SER A 76 9.43 -34.82 11.65
CA SER A 76 8.59 -36.03 11.80
C SER A 76 9.34 -37.35 11.83
N SER A 77 10.68 -37.30 11.84
CA SER A 77 11.54 -38.49 11.64
C SER A 77 11.25 -39.26 10.35
N SER A 78 10.65 -38.59 9.35
CA SER A 78 10.45 -39.12 8.00
C SER A 78 11.15 -38.21 7.00
N PRO A 79 12.36 -38.55 6.51
CA PRO A 79 13.03 -37.79 5.46
C PRO A 79 12.17 -37.64 4.20
N ARG A 80 11.33 -38.63 3.88
CA ARG A 80 10.38 -38.53 2.76
C ARG A 80 9.25 -37.56 3.08
N GLY A 81 8.54 -37.75 4.19
CA GLY A 81 7.43 -36.90 4.60
C GLY A 81 7.85 -35.44 4.75
N ASP A 82 8.92 -35.17 5.49
CA ASP A 82 9.47 -33.82 5.65
C ASP A 82 9.92 -33.22 4.30
N GLY A 83 10.40 -34.05 3.38
CA GLY A 83 10.89 -33.61 2.06
C GLY A 83 9.78 -33.25 1.07
N GLU A 84 8.60 -33.86 1.21
CA GLU A 84 7.43 -33.67 0.33
C GLU A 84 6.46 -32.61 0.86
N ASN A 85 6.63 -32.17 2.12
CA ASN A 85 5.70 -31.25 2.76
C ASN A 85 6.42 -30.02 3.33
N LEU A 86 5.66 -28.94 3.48
CA LEU A 86 5.99 -27.88 4.43
C LEU A 86 5.57 -28.31 5.84
N THR A 87 6.21 -27.76 6.86
CA THR A 87 5.93 -28.16 8.24
C THR A 87 5.69 -26.94 9.11
N VAL A 88 4.70 -27.04 9.99
CA VAL A 88 4.36 -25.96 10.94
C VAL A 88 4.31 -26.50 12.36
N GLU A 89 4.91 -25.77 13.27
CA GLU A 89 4.72 -25.93 14.72
C GLU A 89 3.78 -24.81 15.21
N ILE A 90 2.60 -25.16 15.71
CA ILE A 90 1.62 -24.18 16.19
C ILE A 90 1.69 -24.10 17.72
N VAL A 91 1.95 -22.91 18.26
CA VAL A 91 2.00 -22.67 19.71
C VAL A 91 0.61 -22.86 20.31
N ASN A 92 0.52 -23.55 21.45
CA ASN A 92 -0.75 -23.79 22.09
C ASN A 92 -1.24 -22.54 22.83
N ASP A 93 -2.54 -22.29 22.83
CA ASP A 93 -3.16 -21.27 23.68
C ASP A 93 -3.51 -21.82 25.07
N ARG A 94 -3.61 -23.15 25.19
CA ARG A 94 -3.83 -23.87 26.45
C ARG A 94 -3.05 -25.17 26.50
N ILE A 95 -2.38 -25.40 27.63
CA ILE A 95 -1.78 -26.69 27.99
C ILE A 95 -2.62 -27.30 29.11
N GLY A 96 -3.25 -28.43 28.84
CA GLY A 96 -3.99 -29.22 29.82
C GLY A 96 -3.16 -30.39 30.39
N SER A 97 -3.77 -31.16 31.30
CA SER A 97 -3.13 -32.29 31.99
C SER A 97 -2.83 -33.48 31.07
N SER A 98 -3.53 -33.60 29.94
CA SER A 98 -3.21 -34.51 28.85
C SER A 98 -3.01 -33.76 27.54
N SER A 99 -2.25 -34.35 26.60
CA SER A 99 -2.12 -33.78 25.26
C SER A 99 -3.45 -33.65 24.51
N MET A 100 -4.51 -34.36 24.92
CA MET A 100 -5.84 -34.25 24.32
C MET A 100 -6.57 -32.96 24.71
N ASP A 101 -6.14 -32.33 25.80
CA ASP A 101 -6.73 -31.09 26.33
C ASP A 101 -6.03 -29.83 25.81
N TRP A 102 -4.96 -30.02 25.04
CA TRP A 102 -4.17 -28.94 24.46
C TRP A 102 -4.95 -28.33 23.31
N THR A 103 -4.96 -27.01 23.21
CA THR A 103 -5.68 -26.29 22.15
C THR A 103 -4.76 -25.27 21.49
N ILE A 104 -5.19 -24.81 20.31
CA ILE A 104 -4.61 -23.67 19.62
C ILE A 104 -5.71 -22.62 19.44
N SER A 105 -5.31 -21.35 19.38
CA SER A 105 -6.25 -20.25 19.22
C SER A 105 -6.93 -20.24 17.84
N GLU A 106 -8.09 -19.60 17.76
CA GLU A 106 -8.77 -19.33 16.49
C GLU A 106 -7.89 -18.55 15.51
N GLU A 107 -7.10 -17.60 16.02
CA GLU A 107 -6.19 -16.81 15.20
C GLU A 107 -5.04 -17.67 14.64
N SER A 108 -4.55 -18.66 15.40
CA SER A 108 -3.57 -19.63 14.92
C SER A 108 -4.13 -20.54 13.82
N TYR A 109 -5.41 -20.93 13.91
CA TYR A 109 -6.09 -21.63 12.82
C TYR A 109 -6.12 -20.78 11.55
N VAL A 110 -6.49 -19.51 11.67
CA VAL A 110 -6.54 -18.56 10.54
C VAL A 110 -5.15 -18.37 9.93
N SER A 111 -4.14 -18.04 10.73
CA SER A 111 -2.76 -17.84 10.27
C SER A 111 -2.21 -19.07 9.54
N THR A 112 -2.44 -20.26 10.08
CA THR A 112 -1.99 -21.51 9.45
C THR A 112 -2.76 -21.78 8.16
N ALA A 113 -4.08 -21.57 8.15
CA ALA A 113 -4.91 -21.74 6.96
C ALA A 113 -4.50 -20.80 5.82
N MET A 114 -4.16 -19.54 6.13
CA MET A 114 -3.66 -18.58 5.13
C MET A 114 -2.34 -19.03 4.50
N LEU A 115 -1.40 -19.58 5.30
CA LEU A 115 -0.15 -20.14 4.78
C LEU A 115 -0.42 -21.34 3.86
N ILE A 116 -1.32 -22.24 4.27
CA ILE A 116 -1.72 -23.41 3.46
C ILE A 116 -2.34 -22.95 2.13
N ALA A 117 -3.27 -22.00 2.17
CA ALA A 117 -3.92 -21.46 0.98
C ALA A 117 -2.90 -20.87 0.00
N GLU A 118 -2.06 -19.95 0.46
CA GLU A 118 -1.06 -19.29 -0.37
C GLU A 118 -0.06 -20.28 -0.99
N THR A 119 0.45 -21.21 -0.19
CA THR A 119 1.41 -22.22 -0.67
C THR A 119 0.76 -23.25 -1.58
N SER A 120 -0.52 -23.58 -1.39
CA SER A 120 -1.26 -24.48 -2.29
C SER A 120 -1.38 -23.91 -3.69
N ILE A 121 -1.56 -22.59 -3.82
CA ILE A 121 -1.58 -21.88 -5.10
C ILE A 121 -0.16 -21.86 -5.69
N ARG A 122 0.84 -21.51 -4.89
CA ARG A 122 2.22 -21.32 -5.37
C ARG A 122 2.93 -22.62 -5.74
N TYR A 123 2.61 -23.72 -5.06
CA TYR A 123 3.19 -25.05 -5.31
C TYR A 123 2.23 -26.00 -6.05
N ASP A 124 1.05 -25.53 -6.43
CA ASP A 124 0.06 -26.26 -7.22
C ASP A 124 -0.33 -27.62 -6.61
N PHE A 125 -0.88 -27.59 -5.39
CA PHE A 125 -1.46 -28.77 -4.76
C PHE A 125 -2.88 -28.49 -4.25
N GLU A 126 -3.71 -29.54 -4.24
CA GLU A 126 -5.07 -29.48 -3.70
C GLU A 126 -5.05 -29.41 -2.18
N VAL A 127 -5.92 -28.63 -1.54
CA VAL A 127 -6.05 -28.59 -0.07
C VAL A 127 -7.07 -29.62 0.40
N SER A 128 -6.60 -30.78 0.85
CA SER A 128 -7.43 -31.91 1.28
C SER A 128 -6.76 -32.70 2.43
N ARG A 129 -7.42 -33.75 2.94
CA ARG A 129 -6.82 -34.66 3.95
C ARG A 129 -5.66 -35.49 3.41
N GLU A 130 -5.48 -35.53 2.09
CA GLU A 130 -4.34 -36.21 1.47
C GLU A 130 -3.07 -35.36 1.53
N THR A 131 -3.21 -34.04 1.39
CA THR A 131 -2.08 -33.10 1.35
C THR A 131 -1.85 -32.39 2.67
N ILE A 132 -2.88 -32.22 3.51
CA ILE A 132 -2.78 -31.61 4.84
C ILE A 132 -2.94 -32.70 5.88
N ILE A 133 -1.84 -33.14 6.48
CA ILE A 133 -1.80 -34.26 7.43
C ILE A 133 -1.29 -33.83 8.80
N GLY A 134 -1.69 -34.55 9.85
CA GLY A 134 -1.06 -34.38 11.16
C GLY A 134 0.22 -35.20 11.27
N HIS A 135 1.13 -34.84 12.17
CA HIS A 135 2.29 -35.67 12.49
C HIS A 135 1.91 -37.15 12.80
N ARG A 136 0.80 -37.39 13.51
CA ARG A 136 0.28 -38.74 13.78
C ARG A 136 0.00 -39.59 12.54
N ASP A 137 -0.27 -38.95 11.40
CA ASP A 137 -0.60 -39.61 10.14
C ASP A 137 0.66 -39.99 9.35
N VAL A 138 1.83 -39.43 9.70
CA VAL A 138 3.09 -39.61 8.96
C VAL A 138 3.52 -41.08 8.92
N LEU A 139 3.48 -41.78 10.06
CA LEU A 139 3.88 -43.19 10.14
C LEU A 139 3.07 -44.05 9.18
N THR A 140 1.74 -43.93 9.20
CA THR A 140 0.86 -44.71 8.33
C THR A 140 0.99 -44.32 6.85
N LYS A 141 1.19 -43.02 6.57
CA LYS A 141 1.25 -42.51 5.19
C LYS A 141 2.57 -42.82 4.48
N TYR A 142 3.68 -42.73 5.20
CA TYR A 142 5.02 -42.85 4.60
C TYR A 142 5.75 -44.13 4.97
N ASP A 143 5.23 -44.93 5.91
CA ASP A 143 5.96 -46.05 6.54
C ASP A 143 7.30 -45.61 7.15
N GLU A 144 7.32 -44.36 7.65
CA GLU A 144 8.47 -43.68 8.23
C GLU A 144 8.01 -42.82 9.42
N GLY A 145 8.86 -42.64 10.43
CA GLY A 145 8.53 -41.84 11.62
C GLY A 145 8.17 -42.69 12.83
N TYR A 146 7.31 -42.19 13.71
CA TYR A 146 6.93 -42.86 14.95
C TYR A 146 5.51 -42.52 15.40
N ALA A 147 4.93 -43.38 16.26
CA ALA A 147 3.60 -43.16 16.80
C ALA A 147 3.59 -41.94 17.75
N THR A 148 2.65 -41.03 17.54
CA THR A 148 2.55 -39.77 18.30
C THR A 148 1.10 -39.29 18.41
N ALA A 149 0.78 -38.54 19.45
CA ALA A 149 -0.51 -37.86 19.58
C ALA A 149 -0.55 -36.53 18.79
N CYS A 150 0.60 -35.98 18.42
CA CYS A 150 0.69 -34.71 17.68
C CYS A 150 -0.02 -34.78 16.32
N PRO A 151 -0.82 -33.78 15.89
CA PRO A 151 -1.16 -32.53 16.55
C PRO A 151 -2.46 -32.68 17.37
N SER A 152 -2.39 -33.31 18.55
CA SER A 152 -3.50 -33.40 19.50
C SER A 152 -4.17 -32.04 19.73
N GLY A 153 -5.50 -32.00 19.73
CA GLY A 153 -6.28 -30.77 19.83
C GLY A 153 -6.47 -29.95 18.55
N VAL A 154 -5.71 -30.22 17.48
CA VAL A 154 -5.89 -29.53 16.20
C VAL A 154 -6.93 -30.26 15.34
N ASN A 155 -8.00 -29.55 14.98
CA ASN A 155 -9.04 -30.03 14.07
C ASN A 155 -8.59 -29.78 12.62
N LEU A 156 -8.06 -30.82 11.98
CA LEU A 156 -7.53 -30.73 10.61
C LEU A 156 -8.63 -30.45 9.57
N ASP A 157 -9.86 -30.92 9.77
CA ASP A 157 -10.98 -30.63 8.87
C ASP A 157 -11.38 -29.15 8.93
N LYS A 158 -11.37 -28.55 10.12
CA LYS A 158 -11.57 -27.10 10.27
C LYS A 158 -10.47 -26.33 9.56
N LEU A 159 -9.21 -26.74 9.73
CA LEU A 159 -8.07 -26.10 9.09
C LEU A 159 -8.18 -26.17 7.55
N ILE A 160 -8.57 -27.33 7.00
CA ILE A 160 -8.79 -27.54 5.56
C ILE A 160 -9.95 -26.66 5.05
N ARG A 161 -11.07 -26.57 5.79
CA ARG A 161 -12.18 -25.70 5.41
C ARG A 161 -11.76 -24.24 5.33
N LEU A 162 -11.03 -23.75 6.34
CA LEU A 162 -10.51 -22.38 6.35
C LEU A 162 -9.52 -22.15 5.21
N ALA A 163 -8.59 -23.08 4.98
CA ALA A 163 -7.60 -22.95 3.93
C ALA A 163 -8.22 -22.93 2.53
N ASN A 164 -9.25 -23.76 2.28
CA ASN A 164 -10.01 -23.69 1.03
C ASN A 164 -10.76 -22.36 0.88
N ALA A 165 -11.38 -21.84 1.94
CA ALA A 165 -12.05 -20.54 1.89
C ALA A 165 -11.07 -19.40 1.52
N PHE A 166 -9.90 -19.35 2.14
CA PHE A 166 -8.85 -18.38 1.78
C PHE A 166 -8.31 -18.60 0.37
N ARG A 167 -8.13 -19.86 -0.04
CA ARG A 167 -7.68 -20.20 -1.39
C ARG A 167 -8.67 -19.70 -2.44
N ASP A 168 -9.96 -19.92 -2.22
CA ASP A 168 -11.02 -19.45 -3.10
C ASP A 168 -11.07 -17.92 -3.14
N GLU A 169 -10.90 -17.24 -2.00
CA GLU A 169 -10.78 -15.78 -1.94
C GLU A 169 -9.57 -15.26 -2.73
N MET A 170 -8.41 -15.90 -2.58
CA MET A 170 -7.17 -15.53 -3.29
C MET A 170 -7.24 -15.80 -4.79
N LEU A 171 -7.96 -16.84 -5.21
CA LEU A 171 -8.17 -17.19 -6.61
C LEU A 171 -9.33 -16.44 -7.26
N THR A 172 -10.23 -15.86 -6.45
CA THR A 172 -11.33 -15.04 -6.94
C THR A 172 -10.73 -13.81 -7.62
N PRO A 173 -10.91 -13.63 -8.94
CA PRO A 173 -10.45 -12.44 -9.61
C PRO A 173 -11.07 -11.21 -8.94
N ILE A 174 -10.25 -10.26 -8.51
CA ILE A 174 -10.76 -8.97 -8.04
C ILE A 174 -11.48 -8.31 -9.21
N VAL A 175 -12.81 -8.36 -9.20
CA VAL A 175 -13.63 -7.51 -10.08
C VAL A 175 -13.56 -6.11 -9.51
N ILE A 176 -12.55 -5.34 -9.94
CA ILE A 176 -12.54 -3.89 -9.74
C ILE A 176 -13.73 -3.37 -10.56
N LYS A 177 -14.89 -3.18 -9.92
CA LYS A 177 -15.91 -2.31 -10.51
C LYS A 177 -15.26 -0.93 -10.57
N PRO A 178 -15.08 -0.32 -11.76
CA PRO A 178 -14.56 1.03 -11.82
C PRO A 178 -15.47 1.89 -10.95
N LYS A 179 -14.89 2.55 -9.94
CA LYS A 179 -15.63 3.59 -9.23
C LYS A 179 -15.91 4.65 -10.29
N GLU A 180 -17.18 4.86 -10.64
CA GLU A 180 -17.52 5.89 -11.62
C GLU A 180 -17.04 7.23 -11.07
N ILE A 181 -16.04 7.82 -11.74
CA ILE A 181 -15.55 9.15 -11.40
C ILE A 181 -16.33 10.12 -12.27
N THR A 182 -17.17 10.95 -11.65
CA THR A 182 -17.76 12.08 -12.36
C THR A 182 -16.75 13.23 -12.33
N MET A 183 -16.39 13.72 -13.52
CA MET A 183 -15.57 14.92 -13.69
C MET A 183 -16.46 16.08 -14.10
N LYS A 184 -16.39 17.20 -13.37
CA LYS A 184 -17.01 18.47 -13.76
C LYS A 184 -15.94 19.51 -14.05
N HIS A 185 -15.93 20.02 -15.28
CA HIS A 185 -14.96 21.01 -15.74
C HIS A 185 -15.50 22.44 -15.58
N TYR A 186 -14.66 23.32 -15.07
CA TYR A 186 -14.90 24.74 -14.93
C TYR A 186 -13.79 25.50 -15.66
N GLN A 187 -14.13 26.15 -16.77
CA GLN A 187 -13.21 27.01 -17.51
C GLN A 187 -13.45 28.49 -17.15
N ARG A 188 -12.38 29.28 -17.02
CA ARG A 188 -12.44 30.75 -16.85
C ARG A 188 -11.42 31.43 -17.77
N LEU A 189 -11.89 32.27 -18.69
CA LEU A 189 -11.07 32.92 -19.73
C LEU A 189 -10.80 34.40 -19.43
N ASP A 190 -9.58 34.88 -19.23
CA ASP A 190 -9.34 36.34 -19.09
C ASP A 190 -9.24 36.99 -20.48
N ALA A 191 -10.37 37.49 -20.97
CA ALA A 191 -10.48 38.07 -22.32
C ALA A 191 -9.56 39.29 -22.51
N THR A 192 -9.40 40.12 -21.48
CA THR A 192 -8.57 41.32 -21.52
C THR A 192 -7.09 40.94 -21.65
N ALA A 193 -6.59 40.09 -20.75
CA ALA A 193 -5.21 39.61 -20.81
C ALA A 193 -4.94 38.88 -22.12
N ARG A 194 -5.89 38.07 -22.62
CA ARG A 194 -5.73 37.34 -23.88
C ARG A 194 -5.65 38.26 -25.10
N ALA A 195 -6.36 39.38 -25.11
CA ALA A 195 -6.37 40.31 -26.23
C ALA A 195 -5.12 41.20 -26.26
N THR A 196 -4.72 41.76 -25.12
CA THR A 196 -3.70 42.81 -25.06
C THR A 196 -2.51 42.49 -24.17
N GLY A 197 -2.52 41.39 -23.42
CA GLY A 197 -1.60 41.17 -22.31
C GLY A 197 -1.73 42.25 -21.23
N ARG A 198 -0.90 42.13 -20.19
CA ARG A 198 -0.78 43.12 -19.11
C ARG A 198 0.68 43.33 -18.79
N GLU A 199 1.11 44.58 -18.79
CA GLU A 199 2.45 44.94 -18.33
C GLU A 199 2.47 45.04 -16.81
N LEU A 200 3.43 44.35 -16.20
CA LEU A 200 3.65 44.35 -14.76
C LEU A 200 5.08 44.78 -14.46
N LYS A 201 5.24 45.79 -13.60
CA LYS A 201 6.55 46.15 -13.03
C LYS A 201 6.95 45.16 -11.95
N PRO A 202 8.25 45.05 -11.60
CA PRO A 202 8.69 44.20 -10.50
C PRO A 202 7.89 44.42 -9.21
N GLY A 203 7.23 43.37 -8.72
CA GLY A 203 6.39 43.41 -7.52
C GLY A 203 4.90 43.67 -7.75
N GLU A 204 4.49 43.98 -8.97
CA GLU A 204 3.08 44.09 -9.34
C GLU A 204 2.47 42.74 -9.71
N GLY A 205 1.15 42.68 -9.70
CA GLY A 205 0.41 41.50 -10.09
C GLY A 205 -1.08 41.79 -10.32
N PHE A 206 -1.77 40.80 -10.86
CA PHE A 206 -3.20 40.85 -11.10
C PHE A 206 -3.84 39.48 -10.92
N TYR A 207 -5.13 39.45 -10.61
CA TYR A 207 -5.92 38.23 -10.57
C TYR A 207 -6.60 38.00 -11.92
N LEU A 208 -6.80 36.74 -12.28
CA LEU A 208 -7.59 36.39 -13.46
C LEU A 208 -8.95 37.10 -13.41
N HIS A 209 -9.32 37.82 -14.48
CA HIS A 209 -10.52 38.64 -14.62
C HIS A 209 -10.60 39.93 -13.77
N THR A 210 -9.50 40.43 -13.22
CA THR A 210 -9.49 41.76 -12.56
C THR A 210 -8.60 42.73 -13.29
N ASP A 211 -8.82 44.04 -13.24
CA ASP A 211 -7.79 45.01 -13.64
C ASP A 211 -6.55 44.93 -12.73
N THR A 212 -5.39 45.41 -13.19
CA THR A 212 -4.13 45.36 -12.45
C THR A 212 -4.28 46.04 -11.08
N GLY A 213 -3.86 45.37 -10.00
CA GLY A 213 -3.91 45.91 -8.63
C GLY A 213 -5.30 45.95 -7.96
N GLN A 214 -6.35 45.45 -8.61
CA GLN A 214 -7.69 45.39 -8.01
C GLN A 214 -7.78 44.36 -6.86
N ALA A 215 -8.70 44.60 -5.94
CA ALA A 215 -8.95 43.72 -4.81
C ALA A 215 -9.52 42.35 -5.24
N THR A 216 -9.31 41.33 -4.40
CA THR A 216 -9.68 39.94 -4.68
C THR A 216 -11.16 39.68 -4.82
N ASP A 217 -12.01 40.55 -4.27
CA ASP A 217 -13.47 40.47 -4.39
C ASP A 217 -13.97 40.76 -5.82
N LYS A 218 -13.11 41.36 -6.67
CA LYS A 218 -13.35 41.51 -8.10
C LYS A 218 -12.86 40.32 -8.92
N ALA A 219 -12.08 39.41 -8.33
CA ALA A 219 -11.53 38.25 -9.02
C ALA A 219 -12.60 37.19 -9.26
N SER A 220 -12.50 36.49 -10.38
CA SER A 220 -13.42 35.40 -10.69
C SER A 220 -13.02 34.12 -9.95
N ASN A 221 -13.95 33.55 -9.19
CA ASN A 221 -13.78 32.23 -8.61
C ASN A 221 -13.64 31.18 -9.73
N ILE A 222 -12.54 30.42 -9.71
CA ILE A 222 -12.20 29.44 -10.75
C ILE A 222 -12.74 28.04 -10.48
N VAL A 223 -13.29 27.81 -9.29
CA VAL A 223 -13.93 26.55 -8.90
C VAL A 223 -15.42 26.75 -8.66
N GLY A 224 -16.21 25.67 -8.64
CA GLY A 224 -17.67 25.79 -8.50
C GLY A 224 -18.31 24.71 -7.62
N GLY A 225 -17.57 24.19 -6.66
CA GLY A 225 -18.01 23.18 -5.71
C GLY A 225 -16.86 22.73 -4.82
N ASP A 226 -17.18 22.01 -3.75
CA ASP A 226 -16.21 21.36 -2.87
C ASP A 226 -15.80 19.98 -3.40
N GLY A 227 -14.57 19.56 -3.09
CA GLY A 227 -14.01 18.26 -3.47
C GLY A 227 -12.60 18.36 -4.07
N ALA A 228 -12.14 17.25 -4.66
CA ALA A 228 -10.79 17.16 -5.23
C ALA A 228 -10.72 17.84 -6.61
N TYR A 229 -9.72 18.71 -6.80
CA TYR A 229 -9.50 19.39 -8.06
C TYR A 229 -8.13 19.13 -8.67
N VAL A 230 -8.10 19.13 -10.01
CA VAL A 230 -6.92 19.45 -10.82
C VAL A 230 -7.19 20.81 -11.47
N ILE A 231 -6.33 21.79 -11.22
CA ILE A 231 -6.45 23.17 -11.72
C ILE A 231 -5.24 23.48 -12.58
N THR A 232 -5.44 23.86 -13.84
CA THR A 232 -4.37 24.27 -14.75
C THR A 232 -4.53 25.74 -15.11
N ALA A 233 -3.45 26.52 -15.02
CA ALA A 233 -3.38 27.89 -15.49
C ALA A 233 -2.48 27.96 -16.73
N HIS A 234 -2.99 28.54 -17.82
CA HIS A 234 -2.26 28.68 -19.08
C HIS A 234 -1.64 30.07 -19.18
N VAL A 235 -0.32 30.12 -19.13
CA VAL A 235 0.44 31.37 -18.97
C VAL A 235 1.39 31.59 -20.13
N TYR A 236 1.36 32.82 -20.64
CA TYR A 236 2.32 33.36 -21.58
C TYR A 236 2.95 34.63 -21.00
N ALA A 237 4.25 34.81 -21.16
CA ALA A 237 4.97 35.99 -20.73
C ALA A 237 6.05 36.39 -21.73
N GLU A 238 6.31 37.69 -21.83
CA GLU A 238 7.37 38.32 -22.62
C GLU A 238 8.10 39.34 -21.73
N GLY A 239 9.42 39.36 -21.78
CA GLY A 239 10.21 40.26 -20.94
C GLY A 239 11.72 40.01 -21.06
N THR A 240 12.48 40.50 -20.09
CA THR A 240 13.93 40.31 -20.08
C THR A 240 14.27 38.85 -19.77
N PRO A 241 15.21 38.22 -20.48
CA PRO A 241 15.71 36.90 -20.10
C PRO A 241 16.13 36.83 -18.64
N GLY A 242 15.67 35.80 -17.92
CA GLY A 242 15.91 35.63 -16.49
C GLY A 242 14.94 36.37 -15.57
N ASP A 243 14.07 37.27 -16.07
CA ASP A 243 12.97 37.80 -15.28
C ASP A 243 11.97 36.67 -14.94
N ILE A 244 11.28 36.82 -13.81
CA ILE A 244 10.45 35.79 -13.21
C ILE A 244 8.99 36.23 -13.15
N VAL A 245 8.09 35.31 -13.52
CA VAL A 245 6.65 35.39 -13.29
C VAL A 245 6.23 34.29 -12.32
N ASP A 246 5.59 34.67 -11.21
CA ASP A 246 5.04 33.73 -10.25
C ASP A 246 3.54 33.50 -10.54
N VAL A 247 3.14 32.23 -10.71
CA VAL A 247 1.73 31.81 -10.85
C VAL A 247 1.23 31.33 -9.50
N LYS A 248 0.15 31.93 -9.00
CA LYS A 248 -0.38 31.64 -7.67
C LYS A 248 -1.83 31.23 -7.70
N LEU A 249 -2.19 30.30 -6.82
CA LEU A 249 -3.57 30.01 -6.46
C LEU A 249 -3.83 30.43 -5.02
N VAL A 250 -4.86 31.24 -4.83
CA VAL A 250 -5.22 31.88 -3.56
C VAL A 250 -6.58 31.35 -3.11
N TRP A 251 -6.64 30.74 -1.92
CA TRP A 251 -7.90 30.35 -1.31
C TRP A 251 -8.40 31.48 -0.42
N GLN A 252 -9.71 31.62 -0.42
CA GLN A 252 -10.41 32.58 0.39
C GLN A 252 -11.58 31.88 1.06
N ASP A 253 -11.65 31.96 2.38
CA ASP A 253 -12.86 31.56 3.12
C ASP A 253 -13.93 32.63 2.90
N THR A 254 -14.99 32.27 2.17
CA THR A 254 -16.07 33.23 1.83
C THR A 254 -17.06 33.41 2.98
N LYS A 255 -16.89 32.71 4.10
CA LYS A 255 -17.80 32.78 5.26
C LYS A 255 -17.21 33.53 6.45
N ALA A 256 -15.91 33.80 6.45
CA ALA A 256 -15.26 34.50 7.55
C ALA A 256 -15.53 36.01 7.50
N ASP A 257 -15.88 36.60 8.65
CA ASP A 257 -16.08 38.05 8.81
C ASP A 257 -14.81 38.87 8.48
N ASN A 258 -13.64 38.23 8.61
CA ASN A 258 -12.34 38.74 8.18
C ASN A 258 -11.78 37.85 7.08
N VAL A 259 -12.16 38.15 5.84
CA VAL A 259 -11.79 37.41 4.64
C VAL A 259 -10.25 37.39 4.48
N LYS A 260 -9.62 36.27 4.83
CA LYS A 260 -8.16 36.08 4.69
C LYS A 260 -7.84 35.34 3.39
N ASN A 261 -7.02 35.98 2.57
CA ASN A 261 -6.45 35.37 1.36
C ASN A 261 -5.22 34.55 1.74
N SER A 262 -5.26 33.24 1.48
CA SER A 262 -4.14 32.34 1.73
C SER A 262 -3.55 31.87 0.39
N PRO A 263 -2.34 32.34 0.00
CA PRO A 263 -1.66 31.81 -1.16
C PRO A 263 -1.19 30.39 -0.84
N HIS A 264 -1.76 29.39 -1.51
CA HIS A 264 -1.46 27.98 -1.23
C HIS A 264 -0.47 27.36 -2.20
N TYR A 265 -0.38 27.90 -3.42
CA TYR A 265 0.59 27.46 -4.41
C TYR A 265 1.25 28.66 -5.06
N VAL A 266 2.54 28.49 -5.35
CA VAL A 266 3.35 29.41 -6.15
C VAL A 266 4.20 28.55 -7.06
N GLU A 267 3.97 28.63 -8.37
CA GLU A 267 4.91 28.10 -9.36
C GLU A 267 5.68 29.26 -9.97
N ARG A 268 6.98 29.05 -10.14
CA ARG A 268 7.88 30.05 -10.72
C ARG A 268 8.14 29.74 -12.19
N ILE A 269 7.99 30.75 -13.05
CA ILE A 269 8.32 30.67 -14.47
C ILE A 269 9.40 31.72 -14.76
N GLU A 270 10.55 31.28 -15.25
CA GLU A 270 11.63 32.16 -15.71
C GLU A 270 11.47 32.42 -17.21
N ILE A 271 11.70 33.66 -17.64
CA ILE A 271 11.70 34.06 -19.05
C ILE A 271 12.95 33.54 -19.73
N GLY A 272 12.77 32.83 -20.85
CA GLY A 272 13.85 32.22 -21.61
C GLY A 272 14.77 33.24 -22.27
N GLN A 273 15.88 32.74 -22.82
CA GLN A 273 16.84 33.56 -23.58
C GLN A 273 16.24 34.18 -24.85
N ASP A 274 15.13 33.64 -25.35
CA ASP A 274 14.35 34.18 -26.45
C ASP A 274 13.41 35.34 -26.04
N GLY A 275 13.42 35.71 -24.75
CA GLY A 275 12.58 36.75 -24.19
C GLY A 275 11.13 36.31 -23.94
N THR A 276 10.82 35.02 -24.04
CA THR A 276 9.46 34.50 -23.83
C THR A 276 9.39 33.38 -22.80
N ALA A 277 8.19 33.17 -22.24
CA ALA A 277 7.85 31.97 -21.49
C ALA A 277 6.44 31.52 -21.84
N ARG A 278 6.27 30.24 -22.16
CA ARG A 278 4.95 29.62 -22.41
C ARG A 278 4.82 28.38 -21.55
N ARG A 279 3.88 28.36 -20.61
CA ARG A 279 3.73 27.22 -19.70
C ARG A 279 2.28 27.03 -19.26
N SER A 280 1.87 25.78 -19.16
CA SER A 280 0.66 25.39 -18.43
C SER A 280 1.09 24.90 -17.06
N VAL A 281 0.57 25.50 -16.00
CA VAL A 281 0.91 25.16 -14.62
C VAL A 281 -0.26 24.44 -13.98
N THR A 282 -0.05 23.19 -13.59
CA THR A 282 -1.08 22.33 -13.00
C THR A 282 -0.88 22.17 -11.50
N PHE A 283 -1.97 22.33 -10.75
CA PHE A 283 -2.05 22.19 -9.30
C PHE A 283 -3.11 21.14 -8.95
N GLN A 284 -2.84 20.32 -7.93
CA GLN A 284 -3.81 19.34 -7.43
C GLN A 284 -4.09 19.61 -5.96
N ARG A 285 -5.35 19.91 -5.62
CA ARG A 285 -5.78 20.17 -4.24
C ARG A 285 -7.28 20.00 -4.06
N GLY A 286 -7.68 19.61 -2.86
CA GLY A 286 -9.06 19.74 -2.41
C GLY A 286 -9.48 21.19 -2.19
N VAL A 287 -10.75 21.49 -2.45
CA VAL A 287 -11.42 22.74 -2.06
C VAL A 287 -12.50 22.39 -1.06
N ASP A 288 -12.41 22.98 0.13
CA ASP A 288 -13.40 22.78 1.18
C ASP A 288 -14.66 23.62 0.93
N ARG A 289 -15.79 23.18 1.50
CA ARG A 289 -17.07 23.87 1.36
C ARG A 289 -17.02 25.27 1.97
N GLY A 290 -17.32 26.29 1.17
CA GLY A 290 -17.27 27.69 1.60
C GLY A 290 -15.97 28.40 1.24
N PHE A 291 -15.09 27.75 0.47
CA PHE A 291 -13.92 28.40 -0.09
C PHE A 291 -14.13 28.78 -1.57
N ALA A 292 -13.56 29.93 -1.94
CA ALA A 292 -13.31 30.32 -3.31
C ALA A 292 -11.82 30.21 -3.63
N VAL A 293 -11.49 29.97 -4.91
CA VAL A 293 -10.11 29.89 -5.40
C VAL A 293 -9.92 30.89 -6.52
N TYR A 294 -8.82 31.65 -6.46
CA TYR A 294 -8.49 32.66 -7.45
C TYR A 294 -7.07 32.42 -7.99
N ALA A 295 -6.91 32.58 -9.30
CA ALA A 295 -5.60 32.55 -9.95
C ALA A 295 -5.02 33.96 -10.02
N ARG A 296 -3.72 34.08 -9.78
CA ARG A 296 -2.98 35.35 -9.77
C ARG A 296 -1.64 35.18 -10.47
N LEU A 297 -1.22 36.21 -11.21
CA LEU A 297 0.14 36.37 -11.71
C LEU A 297 0.82 37.53 -11.00
N ASP A 298 2.08 37.34 -10.64
CA ASP A 298 2.94 38.40 -10.12
C ASP A 298 4.24 38.46 -10.92
N ALA A 299 4.68 39.66 -11.29
CA ALA A 299 6.06 39.90 -11.69
C ALA A 299 6.91 39.91 -10.42
N ASN A 300 7.94 39.05 -10.35
CA ASN A 300 8.70 38.93 -9.11
C ASN A 300 9.44 40.24 -8.78
N ARG A 301 9.49 40.60 -7.50
CA ARG A 301 10.20 41.81 -7.03
C ARG A 301 11.69 41.80 -7.35
N SER A 302 12.28 40.62 -7.56
CA SER A 302 13.70 40.48 -7.90
C SER A 302 14.02 40.80 -9.37
N ASN A 303 13.00 40.89 -10.23
CA ASN A 303 13.17 41.15 -11.66
C ASN A 303 13.98 42.42 -11.89
N LYS A 304 14.81 42.39 -12.92
CA LYS A 304 15.72 43.49 -13.27
C LYS A 304 15.25 44.27 -14.49
N GLY A 305 14.40 43.67 -15.32
CA GLY A 305 13.71 44.37 -16.39
C GLY A 305 12.74 45.43 -15.89
N GLU A 306 12.44 46.42 -16.74
CA GLU A 306 11.51 47.51 -16.41
C GLU A 306 10.07 47.01 -16.24
N ALA A 307 9.64 46.06 -17.08
CA ALA A 307 8.34 45.41 -17.01
C ALA A 307 8.36 44.03 -17.68
N VAL A 308 7.45 43.16 -17.26
CA VAL A 308 7.12 41.91 -17.94
C VAL A 308 5.68 42.00 -18.46
N ARG A 309 5.48 41.70 -19.74
CA ARG A 309 4.15 41.58 -20.32
C ARG A 309 3.67 40.14 -20.13
N VAL A 310 2.61 39.96 -19.36
CA VAL A 310 2.05 38.64 -19.04
C VAL A 310 0.62 38.49 -19.56
N THR A 311 0.26 37.25 -19.85
CA THR A 311 -1.07 36.84 -20.28
C THR A 311 -1.41 35.54 -19.58
N MET A 312 -2.45 35.53 -18.74
CA MET A 312 -3.10 34.30 -18.30
C MET A 312 -4.28 34.09 -19.25
N LEU A 313 -4.16 33.12 -20.16
CA LEU A 313 -5.18 32.89 -21.20
C LEU A 313 -6.49 32.46 -20.55
N ASP A 314 -6.38 31.48 -19.65
CA ASP A 314 -7.48 30.87 -18.93
C ASP A 314 -7.00 29.98 -17.78
N THR A 315 -7.98 29.52 -17.00
CA THR A 315 -7.83 28.40 -16.08
C THR A 315 -8.84 27.30 -16.37
N ASP A 316 -8.37 26.07 -16.27
CA ASP A 316 -9.16 24.85 -16.34
C ASP A 316 -9.17 24.17 -14.97
N ALA A 317 -10.33 24.09 -14.33
CA ALA A 317 -10.50 23.39 -13.05
C ALA A 317 -11.41 22.18 -13.21
N ALA A 318 -10.88 20.98 -13.02
CA ALA A 318 -11.61 19.72 -13.08
C ALA A 318 -11.89 19.22 -11.66
N LEU A 319 -13.18 19.19 -11.27
CA LEU A 319 -13.66 18.59 -10.02
C LEU A 319 -13.91 17.10 -10.20
N PHE A 320 -13.26 16.28 -9.40
CA PHE A 320 -13.45 14.83 -9.39
C PHE A 320 -14.30 14.43 -8.18
N ARG A 321 -15.39 13.69 -8.44
CA ARG A 321 -16.23 13.08 -7.41
C ARG A 321 -16.34 11.60 -7.66
N ALA A 322 -16.20 10.81 -6.60
CA ALA A 322 -16.65 9.42 -6.63
C ALA A 322 -18.17 9.42 -6.68
N ALA A 323 -18.75 8.70 -7.63
CA ALA A 323 -20.15 8.31 -7.59
C ALA A 323 -20.41 7.33 -6.43
#